data_AF-A0A813DWZ0-F1
#
_entry.id   AF-A0A813DWZ0-F1
#
_cell.length_a   1.000
_cell.length_b   1.000
_cell.length_c   1.000
_cell.angle_alpha   90.00
_cell.angle_beta   90.00
_cell.angle_gamma   90.00
#
_symmetry.space_group_name_H-M   'P 1'
#
loop_
_entity.id
_entity.type
_entity.pdbx_description
1 polymer ?
#
loop_
_entity_poly.entity_id
_entity_poly.type
_entity_poly.pdbx_seq_one_letter_code
_entity_poly.pdbx_strand_id
1 'polypeptide(L)'
;MDGAAEQNPAPEEVVPESSANAADAEQQRKPKNPRWLPLESNPAVLNGFLSRVGVPSQLKFSDVLGLDEELLNMVPQPVHAVCLLFPCKPIRKPRQEALEALEGREESRRAPASTFYLLQHKDFGNACGTIAAVHAIGSLARSGACELTPGSAME
;
A
#
# COMPACT_ATOMS: atom_id res chain seq x y z
N MET A 1 15.91 72.28 -55.45
CA MET A 1 14.46 72.50 -55.41
C MET A 1 13.84 71.11 -55.31
N ASP A 2 13.40 70.59 -54.19
CA ASP A 2 13.17 71.13 -52.85
C ASP A 2 13.27 69.98 -51.84
N GLY A 3 13.62 70.31 -50.60
CA GLY A 3 13.52 69.37 -49.49
C GLY A 3 12.06 69.23 -49.05
N ALA A 4 11.71 68.04 -48.57
CA ALA A 4 10.62 67.84 -47.64
C ALA A 4 11.00 66.68 -46.71
N ALA A 5 11.15 67.00 -45.43
CA ALA A 5 11.18 66.05 -44.35
C ALA A 5 9.76 65.49 -44.17
N GLU A 6 9.59 64.18 -44.23
CA GLU A 6 8.31 63.54 -43.91
C GLU A 6 8.43 62.78 -42.59
N GLN A 7 7.46 63.06 -41.73
CA GLN A 7 7.44 62.82 -40.31
C GLN A 7 7.17 61.35 -39.99
N ASN A 8 7.86 60.85 -38.96
CA ASN A 8 7.65 59.53 -38.36
C ASN A 8 6.25 59.51 -37.69
N PRO A 9 5.40 58.49 -37.89
CA PRO A 9 4.12 58.41 -37.20
C PRO A 9 4.32 58.14 -35.69
N ALA A 10 3.46 58.77 -34.88
CA ALA A 10 3.46 58.70 -33.43
C ALA A 10 3.23 57.26 -32.90
N PRO A 11 3.76 56.93 -31.71
CA PRO A 11 3.53 55.62 -31.10
C PRO A 11 2.07 55.48 -30.67
N GLU A 12 1.47 54.36 -31.05
CA GLU A 12 0.12 53.95 -30.64
C GLU A 12 0.08 53.74 -29.12
N GLU A 13 -0.75 54.50 -28.41
CA GLU A 13 -1.03 54.31 -26.99
C GLU A 13 -1.84 53.01 -26.79
N VAL A 14 -1.19 51.99 -26.24
CA VAL A 14 -1.86 50.78 -25.78
C VAL A 14 -2.35 50.99 -24.34
N VAL A 15 -3.64 51.26 -24.20
CA VAL A 15 -4.38 51.32 -22.92
C VAL A 15 -4.48 49.89 -22.33
N PRO A 16 -4.39 49.70 -21.00
CA PRO A 16 -4.18 48.39 -20.40
C PRO A 16 -5.50 47.68 -20.11
N GLU A 17 -5.63 46.43 -20.54
CA GLU A 17 -6.75 45.57 -20.12
C GLU A 17 -6.28 44.40 -19.25
N SER A 18 -6.83 44.42 -18.03
CA SER A 18 -7.21 43.26 -17.24
C SER A 18 -6.08 42.43 -16.60
N SER A 19 -5.79 42.76 -15.35
CA SER A 19 -5.09 41.94 -14.36
C SER A 19 -5.69 40.52 -14.25
N ALA A 20 -4.99 39.52 -14.79
CA ALA A 20 -5.16 38.14 -14.38
C ALA A 20 -4.19 37.86 -13.22
N ASN A 21 -4.76 37.51 -12.07
CA ASN A 21 -4.10 37.41 -10.78
C ASN A 21 -2.87 36.49 -10.77
N ALA A 22 -1.79 36.96 -10.16
CA ALA A 22 -0.63 36.17 -9.71
C ALA A 22 -0.97 35.18 -8.55
N ALA A 23 -2.26 34.88 -8.35
CA ALA A 23 -2.78 33.99 -7.31
C ALA A 23 -3.11 32.57 -7.80
N ASP A 24 -3.00 32.29 -9.11
CA ASP A 24 -3.28 30.96 -9.69
C ASP A 24 -2.02 30.09 -9.93
N ALA A 25 -0.84 30.57 -9.52
CA ALA A 25 0.41 29.79 -9.57
C ALA A 25 0.61 28.88 -8.34
N GLU A 26 -0.36 28.82 -7.43
CA GLU A 26 -0.38 27.94 -6.27
C GLU A 26 -1.38 26.80 -6.49
N GLN A 27 -1.28 26.15 -7.65
CA GLN A 27 -1.89 24.85 -7.86
C GLN A 27 -1.30 23.89 -6.83
N GLN A 28 -2.07 23.72 -5.75
CA GLN A 28 -1.85 22.81 -4.64
C GLN A 28 -1.20 21.52 -5.14
N ARG A 29 0.12 21.41 -4.97
CA ARG A 29 0.82 20.13 -5.14
C ARG A 29 0.29 19.25 -4.02
N LYS A 30 -0.79 18.51 -4.26
CA LYS A 30 -1.24 17.45 -3.35
C LYS A 30 0.02 16.66 -3.01
N PRO A 31 0.42 16.59 -1.72
CA PRO A 31 1.63 15.88 -1.36
C PRO A 31 1.49 14.46 -1.91
N LYS A 32 2.44 14.03 -2.73
CA LYS A 32 2.46 12.64 -3.20
C LYS A 32 2.59 11.79 -1.95
N ASN A 33 1.54 11.04 -1.62
CA ASN A 33 1.53 10.18 -0.44
C ASN A 33 2.79 9.31 -0.45
N PRO A 34 3.46 9.16 0.71
CA PRO A 34 4.77 8.54 0.75
C PRO A 34 4.67 7.08 0.31
N ARG A 35 5.45 6.72 -0.71
CA ARG A 35 5.68 5.30 -1.02
C ARG A 35 6.58 4.73 0.05
N TRP A 36 6.13 3.66 0.69
CA TRP A 36 6.94 2.99 1.71
C TRP A 36 8.13 2.27 1.05
N LEU A 37 9.13 1.92 1.85
CA LEU A 37 10.12 0.95 1.40
C LEU A 37 9.46 -0.42 1.35
N PRO A 38 9.61 -1.18 0.24
CA PRO A 38 9.03 -2.52 0.16
C PRO A 38 9.70 -3.43 1.19
N LEU A 39 8.88 -4.17 1.92
CA LEU A 39 9.36 -5.16 2.88
C LEU A 39 9.86 -6.40 2.13
N GLU A 40 11.07 -6.84 2.45
CA GLU A 40 11.62 -8.09 1.92
C GLU A 40 10.88 -9.30 2.51
N SER A 41 10.50 -10.25 1.67
CA SER A 41 9.86 -11.50 2.09
C SER A 41 10.91 -12.47 2.63
N ASN A 42 11.46 -12.14 3.79
CA ASN A 42 12.54 -12.85 4.45
C ASN A 42 12.21 -13.00 5.94
N PRO A 43 12.29 -14.22 6.53
CA PRO A 43 12.00 -14.43 7.94
C PRO A 43 12.77 -13.52 8.89
N ALA A 44 14.03 -13.20 8.60
CA ALA A 44 14.82 -12.31 9.46
C ALA A 44 14.22 -10.89 9.53
N VAL A 45 13.75 -10.37 8.39
CA VAL A 45 13.12 -9.05 8.28
C VAL A 45 11.75 -9.05 8.96
N LEU A 46 10.93 -10.06 8.67
CA LEU A 46 9.59 -10.19 9.23
C LEU A 46 9.62 -10.42 10.74
N ASN A 47 10.50 -11.29 11.24
CA ASN A 47 10.64 -11.53 12.67
C ASN A 47 11.18 -10.31 13.43
N GLY A 48 12.08 -9.54 12.81
CA GLY A 48 12.52 -8.25 13.36
C GLY A 48 11.39 -7.21 13.39
N PHE A 49 10.46 -7.26 12.43
CA PHE A 49 9.24 -6.47 12.48
C PHE A 49 8.33 -6.92 13.64
N LEU A 50 8.05 -8.23 13.77
CA LEU A 50 7.22 -8.80 14.84
C LEU A 50 7.67 -8.35 16.23
N SER A 51 8.97 -8.46 16.51
CA SER A 51 9.52 -8.08 17.81
C SER A 51 9.32 -6.60 18.13
N ARG A 52 9.38 -5.72 17.12
CA ARG A 52 9.20 -4.26 17.30
C ARG A 52 7.75 -3.87 17.52
N VAL A 53 6.82 -4.65 16.99
CA VAL A 53 5.39 -4.39 17.10
C VAL A 53 4.74 -5.15 18.25
N GLY A 54 5.54 -5.83 19.08
CA GLY A 54 5.11 -6.42 20.35
C GLY A 54 4.50 -7.80 20.25
N VAL A 55 4.77 -8.57 19.19
CA VAL A 55 4.36 -9.98 19.18
C VAL A 55 5.40 -10.86 19.91
N PRO A 56 4.95 -11.82 20.74
CA PRO A 56 5.84 -12.67 21.51
C PRO A 56 6.78 -13.52 20.65
N SER A 57 7.96 -13.83 21.18
CA SER A 57 9.02 -14.59 20.48
C SER A 57 8.66 -16.05 20.13
N GLN A 58 7.54 -16.55 20.62
CA GLN A 58 6.99 -17.88 20.34
C GLN A 58 6.43 -17.96 18.91
N LEU A 59 6.00 -16.82 18.34
CA LEU A 59 5.51 -16.73 16.97
C LEU A 59 6.60 -16.16 16.07
N LYS A 60 6.94 -16.91 15.03
CA LYS A 60 7.98 -16.54 14.07
C LYS A 60 7.57 -16.99 12.67
N PHE A 61 7.97 -16.19 11.69
CA PHE A 61 8.04 -16.62 10.30
C PHE A 61 9.21 -17.57 10.10
N SER A 62 8.98 -18.58 9.27
CA SER A 62 9.97 -19.52 8.73
C SER A 62 9.79 -19.59 7.23
N ASP A 63 10.85 -19.92 6.51
CA ASP A 63 10.77 -20.17 5.07
C ASP A 63 9.98 -21.45 4.79
N VAL A 64 9.25 -21.43 3.67
CA VAL A 64 8.61 -22.61 3.06
C VAL A 64 9.39 -22.91 1.78
N LEU A 65 10.19 -23.97 1.81
CA LEU A 65 11.14 -24.29 0.73
C LEU A 65 10.48 -24.92 -0.50
N GLY A 66 9.33 -25.57 -0.30
CA GLY A 66 8.54 -26.20 -1.34
C GLY A 66 7.17 -26.61 -0.83
N LEU A 67 6.34 -27.14 -1.73
CA LEU A 67 4.95 -27.53 -1.44
C LEU A 67 4.75 -29.05 -1.53
N ASP A 68 5.81 -29.81 -1.79
CA ASP A 68 5.81 -31.26 -1.61
C ASP A 68 5.83 -31.63 -0.13
N GLU A 69 5.35 -32.83 0.17
CA GLU A 69 5.16 -33.30 1.54
C GLU A 69 6.46 -33.30 2.35
N GLU A 70 7.59 -33.68 1.73
CA GLU A 70 8.88 -33.73 2.38
C GLU A 70 9.33 -32.33 2.84
N LEU A 71 9.28 -31.33 1.97
CA LEU A 71 9.66 -29.97 2.31
C LEU A 71 8.67 -29.29 3.27
N LEU A 72 7.37 -29.61 3.18
CA LEU A 72 6.37 -29.10 4.11
C LEU A 72 6.55 -29.64 5.53
N ASN A 73 7.00 -30.89 5.67
CA ASN A 73 7.30 -31.50 6.97
C ASN A 73 8.49 -30.83 7.69
N MET A 74 9.29 -30.02 6.99
CA MET A 74 10.36 -29.22 7.61
C MET A 74 9.84 -27.94 8.28
N VAL A 75 8.61 -27.51 7.98
CA VAL A 75 8.04 -26.27 8.54
C VAL A 75 7.62 -26.51 10.00
N PRO A 76 8.09 -25.69 10.96
CA PRO A 76 7.71 -25.83 12.36
C PRO A 76 6.20 -25.79 12.58
N GLN A 77 5.70 -26.69 13.42
CA GLN A 77 4.28 -26.82 13.76
C GLN A 77 3.98 -26.29 15.17
N PRO A 78 2.79 -25.75 15.44
CA PRO A 78 1.68 -25.54 14.49
C PRO A 78 1.89 -24.32 13.58
N VAL A 79 1.38 -24.40 12.35
CA VAL A 79 1.35 -23.26 11.42
C VAL A 79 0.05 -22.48 11.59
N HIS A 80 0.16 -21.17 11.85
CA HIS A 80 -1.00 -20.31 12.09
C HIS A 80 -1.39 -19.44 10.88
N ALA A 81 -0.42 -19.06 10.05
CA ALA A 81 -0.64 -18.20 8.88
C ALA A 81 0.44 -18.44 7.82
N VAL A 82 0.11 -18.16 6.56
CA VAL A 82 1.05 -18.22 5.43
C VAL A 82 1.04 -16.87 4.73
N CYS A 83 2.21 -16.27 4.56
CA CYS A 83 2.40 -15.09 3.71
C CYS A 83 3.01 -15.51 2.38
N LEU A 84 2.31 -15.22 1.27
CA LEU A 84 2.76 -15.55 -0.08
C LEU A 84 3.12 -14.27 -0.84
N LEU A 85 4.38 -14.15 -1.24
CA LEU A 85 4.83 -13.14 -2.20
C LEU A 85 4.72 -13.70 -3.61
N PHE A 86 4.04 -12.98 -4.51
CA PHE A 86 3.88 -13.39 -5.90
C PHE A 86 3.87 -12.17 -6.85
N PRO A 87 4.16 -12.35 -8.16
CA PRO A 87 4.06 -11.28 -9.14
C PRO A 87 2.61 -10.84 -9.37
N CYS A 88 2.30 -9.54 -9.19
CA CYS A 88 0.93 -9.04 -9.33
C CYS A 88 0.40 -9.01 -10.79
N LYS A 89 1.28 -8.86 -11.79
CA LYS A 89 0.84 -8.69 -13.18
C LYS A 89 0.12 -9.93 -13.73
N PRO A 90 0.67 -11.16 -13.62
CA PRO A 90 0.03 -12.36 -14.15
C PRO A 90 -1.33 -12.65 -13.50
N ILE A 91 -1.50 -12.33 -12.22
CA ILE A 91 -2.72 -12.66 -11.48
C ILE A 91 -3.81 -11.59 -11.59
N ARG A 92 -3.56 -10.45 -12.25
CA ARG A 92 -4.49 -9.31 -12.26
C ARG A 92 -5.83 -9.68 -12.89
N LYS A 93 -5.80 -10.33 -14.05
CA LYS A 93 -7.00 -10.76 -14.78
C LYS A 93 -7.73 -11.90 -14.05
N PRO A 94 -7.07 -13.02 -13.67
CA PRO A 94 -7.71 -14.06 -12.86
C PRO A 94 -8.33 -13.55 -11.56
N ARG A 95 -7.67 -12.61 -10.86
CA ARG A 95 -8.22 -11.98 -9.64
C ARG A 95 -9.50 -11.20 -9.94
N GLN A 96 -9.53 -10.43 -11.02
CA GLN A 96 -10.71 -9.67 -11.40
C GLN A 96 -11.88 -10.61 -11.72
N GLU A 97 -11.65 -11.63 -12.54
CA GLU A 97 -12.65 -12.64 -12.90
C GLU A 97 -13.19 -13.38 -11.66
N ALA A 98 -12.31 -13.71 -10.70
CA ALA A 98 -12.71 -14.33 -9.44
C ALA A 98 -13.59 -13.39 -8.59
N LEU A 99 -13.28 -12.09 -8.52
CA LEU A 99 -14.09 -11.13 -7.77
C LEU A 99 -15.47 -10.91 -8.42
N GLU A 100 -15.53 -10.78 -9.74
CA GLU A 100 -16.78 -10.67 -10.50
C GLU A 100 -17.65 -11.92 -10.33
N ALA A 101 -17.03 -13.11 -10.34
CA ALA A 101 -17.75 -14.37 -10.11
C ALA A 101 -18.38 -14.45 -8.71
N LEU A 102 -17.79 -13.78 -7.71
CA LEU A 102 -18.28 -13.76 -6.32
C LEU A 102 -19.31 -12.66 -6.07
N GLU A 103 -19.44 -11.69 -6.98
CA GLU A 103 -20.36 -10.57 -6.84
C GLU A 103 -21.82 -11.07 -6.75
N GLY A 104 -22.56 -10.58 -5.75
CA GLY A 104 -23.95 -10.98 -5.51
C GLY A 104 -24.15 -12.34 -4.82
N ARG A 105 -23.10 -13.08 -4.47
CA ARG A 105 -23.22 -14.34 -3.70
C ARG A 105 -23.18 -14.07 -2.19
N GLU A 106 -24.11 -14.64 -1.43
CA GLU A 106 -24.13 -14.59 0.05
C GLU A 106 -22.83 -15.16 0.66
N GLU A 107 -22.27 -16.21 0.06
CA GLU A 107 -20.99 -16.82 0.47
C GLU A 107 -19.80 -15.85 0.39
N SER A 108 -19.86 -14.80 -0.44
CA SER A 108 -18.78 -13.80 -0.56
C SER A 108 -18.57 -12.97 0.71
N ARG A 109 -19.50 -13.04 1.68
CA ARG A 109 -19.50 -12.22 2.89
C ARG A 109 -19.16 -12.98 4.17
N ARG A 110 -18.86 -14.28 4.10
CA ARG A 110 -18.60 -15.10 5.29
C ARG A 110 -17.10 -15.17 5.59
N ALA A 111 -16.63 -14.25 6.42
CA ALA A 111 -15.36 -14.39 7.12
C ALA A 111 -15.60 -14.79 8.58
N PRO A 112 -14.73 -15.62 9.19
CA PRO A 112 -14.78 -15.87 10.64
C PRO A 112 -14.75 -14.55 11.44
N ALA A 113 -15.42 -14.50 12.60
CA ALA A 113 -15.46 -13.29 13.43
C ALA A 113 -14.08 -12.84 13.95
N SER A 114 -13.13 -13.78 14.01
CA SER A 114 -11.73 -13.54 14.36
C SER A 114 -10.93 -12.90 13.22
N THR A 115 -11.45 -12.82 12.00
CA THR A 115 -10.73 -12.25 10.86
C THR A 115 -10.45 -10.77 11.11
N PHE A 116 -9.18 -10.38 11.08
CA PHE A 116 -8.77 -8.99 11.02
C PHE A 116 -8.42 -8.62 9.59
N TYR A 117 -9.02 -7.56 9.06
CA TYR A 117 -8.82 -7.14 7.68
C TYR A 117 -8.61 -5.63 7.58
N LEU A 118 -7.57 -5.25 6.84
CA LEU A 118 -7.23 -3.86 6.50
C LEU A 118 -7.10 -3.73 4.99
N LEU A 119 -7.73 -2.71 4.43
CA LEU A 119 -7.57 -2.36 3.03
C LEU A 119 -6.30 -1.55 2.82
N GLN A 120 -5.42 -1.99 1.90
CA GLN A 120 -4.34 -1.15 1.42
C GLN A 120 -4.91 -0.05 0.51
N HIS A 121 -4.84 1.19 0.96
CA HIS A 121 -5.29 2.32 0.16
C HIS A 121 -4.35 2.54 -1.04
N LYS A 122 -4.93 2.82 -2.22
CA LYS A 122 -4.22 2.92 -3.51
C LYS A 122 -3.07 3.93 -3.52
N ASP A 123 -3.14 4.94 -2.67
CA ASP A 123 -2.13 6.01 -2.60
C ASP A 123 -0.91 5.62 -1.76
N PHE A 124 -0.97 4.51 -1.00
CA PHE A 124 0.15 3.99 -0.20
C PHE A 124 0.76 2.77 -0.90
N GLY A 125 1.78 3.03 -1.72
CA GLY A 125 2.54 2.00 -2.40
C GLY A 125 3.49 1.26 -1.46
N ASN A 126 3.82 0.02 -1.84
CA ASN A 126 4.83 -0.84 -1.18
C ASN A 126 4.52 -1.25 0.28
N ALA A 127 3.31 -0.99 0.80
CA ALA A 127 2.91 -1.36 2.15
C ALA A 127 2.41 -2.81 2.29
N CYS A 128 2.33 -3.58 1.19
CA CYS A 128 1.68 -4.89 1.19
C CYS A 128 2.32 -5.90 2.15
N GLY A 129 3.65 -5.90 2.29
CA GLY A 129 4.34 -6.80 3.22
C GLY A 129 3.99 -6.51 4.69
N THR A 130 3.98 -5.23 5.07
CA THR A 130 3.53 -4.81 6.41
C THR A 130 2.07 -5.16 6.64
N ILE A 131 1.20 -4.86 5.67
CA ILE A 131 -0.24 -5.14 5.76
C ILE A 131 -0.49 -6.65 5.90
N ALA A 132 0.23 -7.48 5.15
CA ALA A 132 0.12 -8.94 5.25
C ALA A 132 0.53 -9.46 6.64
N ALA A 133 1.64 -8.94 7.19
CA ALA A 133 2.07 -9.31 8.55
C ALA A 133 1.02 -8.88 9.59
N VAL A 134 0.48 -7.66 9.47
CA VAL A 134 -0.57 -7.15 10.36
C VAL A 134 -1.87 -7.97 10.23
N HIS A 135 -2.26 -8.41 9.03
CA HIS A 135 -3.41 -9.31 8.84
C HIS A 135 -3.23 -10.64 9.58
N ALA A 136 -2.05 -11.25 9.47
CA ALA A 136 -1.74 -12.49 10.17
C ALA A 136 -1.84 -12.30 11.69
N ILE A 137 -1.09 -11.35 12.24
CA ILE A 137 -1.02 -11.12 13.69
C ILE A 137 -2.39 -10.69 14.24
N GLY A 138 -3.07 -9.76 13.58
CA GLY A 138 -4.37 -9.26 14.02
C GLY A 138 -5.43 -10.35 14.06
N SER A 139 -5.42 -11.28 13.09
CA SER A 139 -6.35 -12.41 13.08
C SER A 139 -6.03 -13.41 14.19
N LEU A 140 -4.73 -13.66 14.46
CA LEU A 140 -4.29 -14.50 15.57
C LEU A 140 -4.71 -13.89 16.92
N ALA A 141 -4.47 -12.59 17.12
CA ALA A 141 -4.84 -11.89 18.34
C ALA A 141 -6.35 -11.94 18.59
N ARG A 142 -7.17 -11.64 17.56
CA ARG A 142 -8.64 -11.74 17.66
C ARG A 142 -9.14 -13.17 17.88
N SER A 143 -8.40 -14.18 17.44
CA SER A 143 -8.73 -15.59 17.70
C SER A 143 -8.27 -16.10 19.08
N GLY A 144 -7.49 -15.31 19.82
CA GLY A 144 -6.87 -15.74 21.08
C GLY A 144 -5.62 -16.61 20.91
N ALA A 145 -5.12 -16.79 19.68
CA ALA A 145 -3.92 -17.57 19.39
C ALA A 145 -2.61 -16.79 19.63
N CYS A 146 -2.68 -15.48 19.84
CA CYS A 146 -1.55 -14.62 20.16
C CYS A 146 -1.97 -13.57 21.19
N GLU A 147 -1.32 -13.56 22.34
CA GLU A 147 -1.42 -12.44 23.30
C GLU A 147 -0.35 -11.41 22.94
N LEU A 148 -0.78 -10.19 22.61
CA LEU A 148 0.14 -9.11 22.29
C LEU A 148 0.76 -8.54 23.57
N THR A 149 1.96 -7.97 23.42
CA THR A 149 2.61 -7.31 24.56
C THR A 149 1.80 -6.06 24.94
N PRO A 150 1.44 -5.88 26.23
CA PRO A 150 0.71 -4.71 26.67
C PRO A 150 1.42 -3.40 26.35
N GLY A 151 0.68 -2.41 25.84
CA GLY A 151 1.17 -1.12 25.37
C GLY A 151 1.96 -1.16 24.07
N SER A 152 2.00 -2.29 23.37
CA SER A 152 2.69 -2.39 22.08
C SER A 152 1.90 -1.75 20.95
N ALA A 153 2.57 -1.46 19.83
CA ALA A 153 1.94 -0.82 18.67
C ALA A 153 0.81 -1.63 18.03
N MET A 154 0.70 -2.93 18.33
CA MET A 154 -0.34 -3.81 17.80
C MET A 154 -1.50 -4.07 18.77
N GLU A 155 -1.35 -3.77 20.07
CA GLU A 155 -2.43 -3.90 21.07
C GLU A 155 -3.50 -2.82 20.85
#